data_AF-A0A0N5AU28-F1
#
_entry.id   AF-A0A0N5AU28-F1
#
_cell.length_a   1.000
_cell.length_b   1.000
_cell.length_c   1.000
_cell.angle_alpha   90.00
_cell.angle_beta   90.00
_cell.angle_gamma   90.00
#
_symmetry.space_group_name_H-M   'P 1'
#
loop_
_entity.id
_entity.type
_entity.pdbx_description
1 polymer ?
#
loop_
_entity_poly.entity_id
_entity_poly.type
_entity_poly.pdbx_seq_one_letter_code
_entity_poly.pdbx_strand_id
1 'polypeptide(L)'
;MTPVLPNFDVAPVPGDIVLCLCNEDRQWLNVLAKLGSHRGVTYTGELVNESAVKGVFNVIVNYSATSKLKLIVLFYLIAIMKFIGSITGLVSFSKSTALQLAGVDFWLLTADKLVSNQVSIEDICRLLSNNLSSSDFLGAQYVPNITDVVMFSLVDGQTNVSNNVELWLKRMRKLLN
;
A
#
# COMPACT_ATOMS: atom_id res chain seq x y z
N MET A 1 7.55 -11.11 19.85
CA MET A 1 6.44 -10.14 19.74
C MET A 1 5.64 -10.51 18.52
N THR A 2 4.31 -10.60 18.58
CA THR A 2 3.49 -10.77 17.37
C THR A 2 3.52 -9.44 16.61
N PRO A 3 3.94 -9.40 15.34
CA PRO A 3 3.95 -8.15 14.58
C PRO A 3 2.52 -7.63 14.42
N VAL A 4 2.38 -6.31 14.44
CA VAL A 4 1.10 -5.60 14.27
C VAL A 4 1.32 -4.52 13.22
N LEU A 5 0.28 -4.22 12.43
CA LEU A 5 0.35 -3.09 11.50
C LEU A 5 0.53 -1.78 12.28
N PRO A 6 1.48 -0.91 11.89
CA PRO A 6 1.65 0.38 12.54
C PRO A 6 0.39 1.22 12.37
N ASN A 7 0.17 2.15 13.30
CA ASN A 7 -0.88 3.15 13.23
C ASN A 7 -0.28 4.51 13.61
N PHE A 8 0.46 5.09 12.68
CA PHE A 8 1.08 6.39 12.88
C PHE A 8 0.03 7.50 12.94
N ASP A 9 0.29 8.52 13.76
CA ASP A 9 -0.57 9.71 13.83
C ASP A 9 -0.63 10.40 12.48
N VAL A 10 -1.85 10.65 12.02
CA VAL A 10 -2.11 11.29 10.73
C VAL A 10 -2.72 12.67 10.98
N ALA A 11 -2.13 13.70 10.38
CA ALA A 11 -2.78 15.01 10.34
C ALA A 11 -4.07 14.93 9.49
N PRO A 12 -5.18 15.53 9.95
CA PRO A 12 -6.40 15.57 9.16
C PRO A 12 -6.15 16.30 7.83
N VAL A 13 -6.67 15.72 6.75
CA VAL A 13 -6.62 16.32 5.41
C VAL A 13 -7.93 17.08 5.20
N PRO A 14 -7.89 18.38 4.86
CA PRO A 14 -9.10 19.14 4.60
C PRO A 14 -9.70 18.73 3.24
N GLY A 15 -10.95 18.27 3.26
CA GLY A 15 -11.74 17.95 2.06
C GLY A 15 -11.62 16.50 1.58
N ASP A 16 -12.31 16.17 0.48
CA ASP A 16 -12.20 14.85 -0.14
C ASP A 16 -10.87 14.72 -0.91
N ILE A 17 -10.42 13.47 -1.11
CA ILE A 17 -9.23 13.13 -1.88
C ILE A 17 -9.71 12.48 -3.17
N VAL A 18 -9.37 13.01 -4.33
CA VAL A 18 -9.76 12.41 -5.62
C VAL A 18 -8.56 11.69 -6.24
N LEU A 19 -8.71 10.39 -6.45
CA LEU A 19 -7.71 9.56 -7.12
C LEU A 19 -8.16 9.25 -8.55
N CYS A 20 -7.30 9.60 -9.51
CA CYS A 20 -7.45 9.21 -10.91
C CYS A 20 -6.40 8.14 -11.21
N LEU A 21 -6.84 6.89 -11.35
CA LEU A 21 -5.96 5.72 -11.44
C LEU A 21 -6.22 4.94 -12.74
N CYS A 22 -5.32 4.01 -13.07
CA CYS A 22 -5.53 3.06 -14.15
C CYS A 22 -6.16 1.77 -13.61
N ASN A 23 -6.73 0.94 -14.48
CA ASN A 23 -7.40 -0.31 -14.05
C ASN A 23 -6.42 -1.29 -13.37
N GLU A 24 -5.15 -1.24 -13.75
CA GLU A 24 -4.06 -2.05 -13.20
C GLU A 24 -3.82 -1.74 -11.71
N ASP A 25 -4.19 -0.55 -11.24
CA ASP A 25 -4.03 -0.12 -9.84
C ASP A 25 -5.06 -0.71 -8.88
N ARG A 26 -6.10 -1.36 -9.42
CA ARG A 26 -7.24 -1.84 -8.63
C ARG A 26 -6.83 -2.87 -7.58
N GLN A 27 -5.85 -3.72 -7.89
CA GLN A 27 -5.46 -4.83 -7.01
C GLN A 27 -4.92 -4.34 -5.66
N TRP A 28 -3.97 -3.40 -5.67
CA TRP A 28 -3.39 -2.86 -4.45
C TRP A 28 -4.36 -1.92 -3.72
N LEU A 29 -5.19 -1.18 -4.46
CA LEU A 29 -6.17 -0.27 -3.86
C LEU A 29 -7.28 -1.02 -3.11
N ASN A 30 -7.72 -2.18 -3.60
CA ASN A 30 -8.72 -3.01 -2.91
C ASN A 30 -8.25 -3.44 -1.51
N VAL A 31 -6.98 -3.85 -1.40
CA VAL A 31 -6.40 -4.24 -0.09
C VAL A 31 -6.32 -3.03 0.84
N LEU A 32 -5.93 -1.86 0.32
CA LEU A 32 -5.89 -0.62 1.10
C LEU A 32 -7.28 -0.10 1.50
N ALA A 33 -8.30 -0.30 0.68
CA ALA A 33 -9.67 0.05 1.02
C ALA A 33 -10.23 -0.83 2.14
N LYS A 34 -9.92 -2.13 2.12
CA LYS A 34 -10.25 -3.05 3.23
C LYS A 34 -9.52 -2.67 4.52
N LEU A 35 -8.25 -2.28 4.43
CA LEU A 35 -7.50 -1.82 5.60
C LEU A 35 -8.01 -0.46 6.10
N GLY A 36 -8.31 0.45 5.19
CA GLY A 36 -8.80 1.79 5.45
C GLY A 36 -10.16 1.83 6.15
N SER A 37 -11.06 0.87 5.87
CA SER A 37 -12.35 0.79 6.57
C SER A 37 -12.22 0.62 8.08
N HIS A 38 -11.15 -0.04 8.53
CA HIS A 38 -10.84 -0.21 9.95
C HIS A 38 -10.11 0.99 10.57
N ARG A 39 -9.67 1.94 9.73
CA ARG A 39 -8.86 3.10 10.11
C ARG A 39 -9.52 4.44 9.81
N GLY A 40 -10.85 4.44 9.61
CA GLY A 40 -11.61 5.66 9.37
C GLY A 40 -11.34 6.29 8.00
N VAL A 41 -10.97 5.50 7.00
CA VAL A 41 -10.89 5.94 5.59
C VAL A 41 -12.09 5.38 4.84
N THR A 42 -12.90 6.27 4.28
CA THR A 42 -14.05 5.95 3.44
C THR A 42 -13.66 6.11 1.98
N TYR A 43 -13.93 5.11 1.15
CA TYR A 43 -13.74 5.11 -0.29
C TYR A 43 -15.10 5.19 -0.99
N THR A 44 -15.20 6.03 -2.01
CA THR A 44 -16.41 6.25 -2.81
C THR A 44 -16.07 6.34 -4.31
N GLY A 45 -17.07 6.33 -5.19
CA GLY A 45 -16.88 6.34 -6.64
C GLY A 45 -16.84 4.92 -7.22
N GLU A 46 -15.82 4.60 -8.00
CA GLU A 46 -15.67 3.29 -8.65
C GLU A 46 -15.09 2.19 -7.73
N LEU A 47 -14.63 2.56 -6.53
CA LEU A 47 -14.30 1.67 -5.43
C LEU A 47 -15.01 2.18 -4.18
N VAL A 48 -15.80 1.31 -3.53
CA VAL A 48 -16.59 1.67 -2.35
C VAL A 48 -16.24 0.75 -1.19
N ASN A 49 -16.10 1.32 0.00
CA ASN A 49 -16.04 0.56 1.25
C ASN A 49 -17.02 1.12 2.28
N GLU A 50 -17.37 0.29 3.27
CA GLU A 50 -18.07 0.74 4.47
C GLU A 50 -17.04 0.89 5.59
N SER A 51 -16.87 2.11 6.09
CA SER A 51 -15.94 2.37 7.20
C SER A 51 -16.58 2.00 8.53
N ALA A 52 -15.93 1.12 9.30
CA ALA A 52 -16.39 0.69 10.63
C ALA A 52 -16.21 1.80 11.68
N VAL A 53 -15.37 2.79 11.38
CA VAL A 53 -15.12 3.99 12.18
C VAL A 53 -15.69 5.19 11.44
N LYS A 54 -16.17 6.21 12.14
CA LYS A 54 -16.64 7.46 11.50
C LYS A 54 -15.52 7.98 10.58
N GLY A 55 -15.76 8.00 9.27
CA GLY A 55 -14.76 8.32 8.26
C GLY A 55 -14.10 9.67 8.53
N VAL A 56 -12.82 9.65 8.88
CA VAL A 56 -11.96 10.83 9.07
C VAL A 56 -11.48 11.34 7.72
N PHE A 57 -11.32 10.44 6.75
CA PHE A 57 -10.88 10.74 5.39
C PHE A 57 -11.86 10.18 4.37
N ASN A 58 -12.17 10.96 3.34
CA ASN A 58 -12.98 10.52 2.21
C ASN A 58 -12.13 10.49 0.94
N VAL A 59 -12.08 9.34 0.27
CA VAL A 59 -11.30 9.08 -0.94
C VAL A 59 -12.25 8.71 -2.07
N ILE A 60 -12.30 9.52 -3.12
CA ILE A 60 -13.10 9.30 -4.33
C ILE A 60 -12.20 8.67 -5.37
N VAL A 61 -12.54 7.47 -5.85
CA VAL A 61 -11.74 6.70 -6.83
C VAL A 61 -12.39 6.75 -8.20
N ASN A 62 -11.58 7.07 -9.21
CA ASN A 62 -11.97 7.03 -10.62
C ASN A 62 -10.86 6.37 -11.46
N TYR A 63 -11.17 5.24 -12.10
CA TYR A 63 -10.31 4.49 -13.01
C TYR A 63 -10.42 4.97 -14.48
N SER A 64 -11.33 5.91 -14.78
CA SER A 64 -11.57 6.48 -16.11
C SER A 64 -11.21 7.98 -16.15
N ALA A 65 -9.91 8.27 -16.28
CA ALA A 65 -9.40 9.64 -16.29
C ALA A 65 -9.90 10.46 -17.51
N THR A 66 -11.01 11.20 -17.36
CA THR A 66 -11.36 12.32 -18.26
C THR A 66 -11.92 13.57 -17.58
N SER A 67 -12.23 13.58 -16.29
CA SER A 67 -12.92 14.72 -15.68
C SER A 67 -12.02 15.63 -14.83
N LYS A 68 -11.95 16.90 -15.23
CA LYS A 68 -11.46 18.04 -14.45
C LYS A 68 -12.31 18.21 -13.18
N LEU A 69 -11.86 17.69 -12.06
CA LEU A 69 -12.40 17.98 -10.73
C LEU A 69 -11.30 18.61 -9.89
N LYS A 70 -11.62 19.74 -9.23
CA LYS A 70 -10.67 20.56 -8.48
C LYS A 70 -10.66 20.10 -7.02
N LEU A 71 -9.81 19.11 -6.72
CA LEU A 71 -9.48 18.58 -5.39
C LEU A 71 -8.15 17.83 -5.54
N ILE A 72 -7.31 17.73 -4.51
CA ILE A 72 -5.87 17.36 -4.62
C ILE A 72 -5.65 16.19 -5.61
N VAL A 73 -5.20 16.51 -6.83
CA VAL A 73 -4.95 15.51 -7.87
C VAL A 73 -3.52 15.05 -7.74
N LEU A 74 -3.34 13.78 -7.40
CA LEU A 74 -2.04 13.13 -7.40
C LEU A 74 -1.89 12.35 -8.72
N PHE A 75 -0.87 12.71 -9.51
CA PHE A 75 -0.61 12.08 -10.82
C PHE A 75 0.43 10.95 -10.76
N TYR A 76 1.19 10.87 -9.66
CA TYR A 76 2.30 9.93 -9.55
C TYR A 76 1.95 8.80 -8.59
N LEU A 77 1.97 7.56 -9.09
CA LEU A 77 1.55 6.36 -8.35
C LEU A 77 2.25 6.23 -6.99
N ILE A 78 3.55 6.47 -6.93
CA ILE A 78 4.33 6.41 -5.68
C ILE A 78 3.87 7.48 -4.68
N ALA A 79 3.56 8.69 -5.16
CA ALA A 79 3.05 9.76 -4.30
C ALA A 79 1.65 9.40 -3.78
N ILE A 80 0.80 8.82 -4.63
CA ILE A 80 -0.52 8.29 -4.24
C ILE A 80 -0.35 7.23 -3.16
N MET A 81 0.49 6.22 -3.39
CA MET A 81 0.71 5.12 -2.45
C MET A 81 1.23 5.61 -1.11
N LYS A 82 2.20 6.54 -1.08
CA LYS A 82 2.70 7.12 0.17
C LYS A 82 1.64 7.96 0.88
N PHE A 83 0.84 8.70 0.12
CA PHE A 83 -0.24 9.51 0.69
C PHE A 83 -1.33 8.63 1.29
N ILE A 84 -1.80 7.61 0.57
CA ILE A 84 -2.76 6.62 1.07
C ILE A 84 -2.17 5.85 2.25
N GLY A 85 -0.90 5.44 2.15
CA GLY A 85 -0.16 4.84 3.25
C GLY A 85 -0.11 5.75 4.48
N SER A 86 0.04 7.06 4.30
CA SER A 86 0.04 8.01 5.40
C SER A 86 -1.34 8.16 6.04
N ILE A 87 -2.42 8.37 5.25
CA ILE A 87 -3.78 8.51 5.83
C ILE A 87 -4.30 7.22 6.45
N THR A 88 -3.78 6.08 6.03
CA THR A 88 -4.04 4.80 6.66
C THR A 88 -3.09 4.52 7.83
N GLY A 89 -2.14 5.39 8.19
CA GLY A 89 -1.22 5.20 9.31
C GLY A 89 -0.11 4.15 9.07
N LEU A 90 0.12 3.75 7.82
CA LEU A 90 1.17 2.81 7.39
C LEU A 90 2.49 3.48 6.99
N VAL A 91 2.49 4.81 6.79
CA VAL A 91 3.68 5.61 6.46
C VAL A 91 3.75 6.81 7.39
N SER A 92 4.91 7.01 8.02
CA SER A 92 5.22 8.23 8.76
C SER A 92 6.28 9.05 8.04
N PHE A 93 6.06 10.36 7.99
CA PHE A 93 7.02 11.35 7.51
C PHE A 93 7.87 11.99 8.63
N SER A 94 7.87 11.40 9.83
CA SER A 94 8.70 11.87 10.94
C SER A 94 10.19 11.66 10.65
N LYS A 95 11.05 12.53 11.21
CA LYS A 95 12.52 12.39 11.03
C LYS A 95 13.06 11.05 11.52
N SER A 96 12.43 10.47 12.54
CA SER A 96 12.77 9.16 13.09
C SER A 96 12.55 7.99 12.10
N THR A 97 11.76 8.18 11.04
CA THR A 97 11.44 7.15 10.04
C THR A 97 12.10 7.42 8.69
N ALA A 98 13.05 8.36 8.60
CA ALA A 98 13.71 8.73 7.35
C ALA A 98 14.38 7.55 6.62
N LEU A 99 15.04 6.65 7.36
CA LEU A 99 15.66 5.45 6.77
C LEU A 99 14.60 4.46 6.25
N GLN A 100 13.47 4.33 6.96
CA GLN A 100 12.35 3.48 6.53
C GLN A 100 11.72 4.05 5.26
N LEU A 101 11.61 5.37 5.13
CA LEU A 101 11.11 6.02 3.92
C LEU A 101 11.96 5.69 2.68
N ALA A 102 13.29 5.63 2.81
CA ALA A 102 14.13 5.22 1.69
C ALA A 102 13.85 3.77 1.25
N GLY A 103 13.63 2.86 2.20
CA GLY A 103 13.19 1.49 1.93
C GLY A 103 11.79 1.44 1.30
N VAL A 104 10.88 2.29 1.77
CA VAL A 104 9.53 2.45 1.19
C VAL A 104 9.64 2.84 -0.28
N ASP A 105 10.45 3.84 -0.61
CA ASP A 105 10.60 4.35 -1.98
C ASP A 105 11.10 3.28 -2.94
N PHE A 106 12.11 2.53 -2.52
CA PHE A 106 12.66 1.43 -3.31
C PHE A 106 11.59 0.38 -3.66
N TRP A 107 10.81 -0.06 -2.68
CA TRP A 107 9.82 -1.11 -2.90
C TRP A 107 8.59 -0.61 -3.65
N LEU A 108 8.17 0.65 -3.47
CA LEU A 108 7.09 1.23 -4.28
C LEU A 108 7.51 1.41 -5.75
N LEU A 109 8.75 1.85 -6.01
CA LEU A 109 9.31 1.87 -7.37
C LEU A 109 9.37 0.49 -7.99
N THR A 110 9.65 -0.54 -7.18
CA THR A 110 9.70 -1.92 -7.64
C THR A 110 8.30 -2.45 -7.97
N ALA A 111 7.30 -2.12 -7.16
CA ALA A 111 5.90 -2.43 -7.42
C ALA A 111 5.40 -1.76 -8.72
N ASP A 112 5.74 -0.47 -8.92
CA ASP A 112 5.39 0.28 -10.13
C ASP A 112 5.96 -0.37 -11.41
N LYS A 113 7.20 -0.84 -11.36
CA LYS A 113 7.83 -1.61 -12.46
C LYS A 113 7.10 -2.92 -12.75
N LEU A 114 6.63 -3.63 -11.72
CA LEU A 114 5.86 -4.85 -11.88
C LEU A 114 4.50 -4.57 -12.53
N VAL A 115 3.77 -3.57 -12.03
CA VAL A 115 2.46 -3.14 -12.57
C VAL A 115 2.60 -2.69 -14.03
N SER A 116 3.69 -1.98 -14.35
CA SER A 116 3.99 -1.53 -15.71
C SER A 116 4.57 -2.63 -16.63
N ASN A 117 4.58 -3.90 -16.20
CA ASN A 117 5.17 -5.04 -16.92
C ASN A 117 6.64 -4.84 -17.35
N GLN A 118 7.39 -4.00 -16.63
CA GLN A 118 8.82 -3.79 -16.90
C GLN A 118 9.71 -4.85 -16.24
N VAL A 119 9.18 -5.57 -15.24
CA VAL A 119 9.87 -6.65 -14.53
C VAL A 119 8.90 -7.82 -14.33
N SER A 120 9.41 -9.04 -14.45
CA SER A 120 8.61 -10.26 -14.26
C SER A 120 8.28 -10.51 -12.77
N ILE A 121 7.17 -11.20 -12.50
CA ILE A 121 6.80 -11.58 -11.14
C ILE A 121 7.85 -12.52 -10.52
N GLU A 122 8.50 -13.36 -11.32
CA GLU A 122 9.55 -14.28 -10.88
C GLU A 122 10.78 -13.52 -10.38
N ASP A 123 11.20 -12.48 -11.09
CA ASP A 123 12.31 -11.62 -10.68
C ASP A 123 11.99 -10.85 -9.40
N ILE A 124 10.74 -10.37 -9.27
CA ILE A 124 10.27 -9.77 -8.03
C ILE A 124 10.30 -10.78 -6.88
N CYS A 125 9.84 -12.02 -7.09
CA CYS A 125 9.86 -13.06 -6.05
C CYS A 125 11.29 -13.39 -5.61
N ARG A 126 12.26 -13.42 -6.54
CA ARG A 126 13.68 -13.58 -6.19
C ARG A 126 14.20 -12.41 -5.34
N LEU A 127 13.87 -11.18 -5.72
CA LEU A 127 14.27 -9.98 -4.99
C LEU A 127 13.67 -9.95 -3.58
N LEU A 128 12.38 -10.28 -3.45
CA LEU A 128 11.69 -10.43 -2.18
C LEU A 128 12.38 -11.49 -1.31
N SER A 129 12.64 -12.67 -1.87
CA SER A 129 13.30 -13.77 -1.16
C SER A 129 14.65 -13.37 -0.57
N ASN A 130 15.43 -12.59 -1.32
CA ASN A 130 16.73 -12.11 -0.89
C ASN A 130 16.60 -11.10 0.25
N ASN A 131 15.71 -10.10 0.16
CA ASN A 131 15.50 -9.17 1.25
C ASN A 131 14.97 -9.87 2.51
N LEU A 132 13.92 -10.68 2.34
CA LEU A 132 13.24 -11.40 3.42
C LEU A 132 14.10 -12.50 4.07
N SER A 133 15.29 -12.78 3.55
CA SER A 133 16.27 -13.64 4.22
C SER A 133 16.88 -13.00 5.47
N SER A 134 16.85 -11.66 5.55
CA SER A 134 17.47 -10.87 6.62
C SER A 134 16.52 -9.88 7.30
N SER A 135 15.31 -9.74 6.77
CA SER A 135 14.28 -8.83 7.23
C SER A 135 12.93 -9.54 7.34
N ASP A 136 12.12 -9.17 8.32
CA ASP A 136 10.75 -9.69 8.44
C ASP A 136 9.77 -9.00 7.48
N PHE A 137 10.09 -7.78 7.05
CA PHE A 137 9.26 -6.92 6.20
C PHE A 137 10.13 -6.08 5.23
N LEU A 138 9.49 -5.47 4.25
CA LEU A 138 10.18 -4.92 3.08
C LEU A 138 10.80 -3.54 3.30
N GLY A 139 9.98 -2.54 3.63
CA GLY A 139 10.43 -1.14 3.80
C GLY A 139 11.09 -0.86 5.16
N ALA A 140 10.90 -1.75 6.13
CA ALA A 140 11.52 -1.68 7.45
C ALA A 140 11.72 -3.09 7.98
N GLN A 141 12.84 -3.36 8.66
CA GLN A 141 13.22 -4.72 9.01
C GLN A 141 12.20 -5.47 9.87
N TYR A 142 11.54 -4.79 10.81
CA TYR A 142 10.68 -5.42 11.84
C TYR A 142 9.24 -4.91 11.85
N VAL A 143 8.92 -3.92 11.02
CA VAL A 143 7.62 -3.25 11.04
C VAL A 143 7.02 -3.28 9.64
N PRO A 144 5.84 -3.91 9.44
CA PRO A 144 5.17 -3.86 8.16
C PRO A 144 4.76 -2.43 7.84
N ASN A 145 4.80 -2.04 6.57
CA ASN A 145 4.34 -0.72 6.14
C ASN A 145 3.60 -0.82 4.80
N ILE A 146 3.37 0.32 4.15
CA ILE A 146 2.64 0.39 2.88
C ILE A 146 3.24 -0.54 1.81
N THR A 147 4.56 -0.74 1.80
CA THR A 147 5.21 -1.54 0.76
C THR A 147 4.93 -3.02 0.92
N ASP A 148 4.81 -3.49 2.16
CA ASP A 148 4.37 -4.85 2.43
C ASP A 148 2.94 -5.08 1.94
N VAL A 149 2.04 -4.10 2.15
CA VAL A 149 0.64 -4.20 1.71
C VAL A 149 0.54 -4.17 0.18
N VAL A 150 1.25 -3.24 -0.46
CA VAL A 150 1.25 -3.12 -1.93
C VAL A 150 1.88 -4.36 -2.56
N MET A 151 3.07 -4.78 -2.15
CA MET A 151 3.71 -5.98 -2.71
C MET A 151 2.92 -7.25 -2.41
N PHE A 152 2.32 -7.36 -1.22
CA PHE A 152 1.45 -8.49 -0.88
C PHE A 152 0.31 -8.56 -1.89
N SER A 153 -0.36 -7.44 -2.17
CA SER A 153 -1.49 -7.43 -3.09
C SER A 153 -1.12 -7.93 -4.48
N LEU A 154 0.10 -7.65 -4.96
CA LEU A 154 0.57 -8.00 -6.30
C LEU A 154 1.08 -9.46 -6.41
N VAL A 155 1.62 -9.99 -5.31
CA VAL A 155 2.28 -11.32 -5.29
C VAL A 155 1.39 -12.39 -4.64
N ASP A 156 0.34 -12.01 -3.91
CA ASP A 156 -0.61 -12.97 -3.35
C ASP A 156 -1.30 -13.74 -4.47
N GLY A 157 -1.28 -15.08 -4.37
CA GLY A 157 -1.79 -15.98 -5.40
C GLY A 157 -0.71 -16.65 -6.26
N GLN A 158 0.55 -16.21 -6.19
CA GLN A 158 1.65 -16.89 -6.87
C GLN A 158 1.92 -18.28 -6.27
N THR A 159 2.02 -19.28 -7.13
CA THR A 159 2.42 -20.66 -6.77
C THR A 159 3.91 -20.85 -6.96
N ASN A 160 4.56 -21.66 -6.12
CA ASN A 160 6.01 -21.95 -6.17
C ASN A 160 6.93 -20.76 -5.82
N VAL A 161 6.54 -19.96 -4.83
CA VAL A 161 7.44 -18.94 -4.25
C VAL A 161 8.46 -19.59 -3.31
N SER A 162 9.56 -18.88 -3.02
CA SER A 162 10.55 -19.36 -2.05
C SER A 162 10.00 -19.35 -0.61
N ASN A 163 10.62 -20.13 0.27
CA ASN A 163 10.18 -20.26 1.67
C ASN A 163 10.10 -18.91 2.41
N ASN A 164 11.05 -17.99 2.17
CA ASN A 164 11.04 -16.67 2.81
C ASN A 164 9.83 -15.83 2.37
N VAL A 165 9.50 -15.87 1.08
CA VAL A 165 8.32 -15.19 0.52
C VAL A 165 7.04 -15.84 1.04
N GLU A 166 6.99 -17.17 1.11
CA GLU A 166 5.84 -17.90 1.63
C GLU A 166 5.54 -17.55 3.10
N LEU A 167 6.57 -17.49 3.94
CA LEU A 167 6.45 -17.10 5.35
C LEU A 167 5.95 -15.66 5.49
N TRP A 168 6.49 -14.75 4.70
CA TRP A 168 6.03 -13.36 4.68
C TRP A 168 4.58 -13.24 4.18
N LEU A 169 4.18 -13.95 3.11
CA LEU A 169 2.79 -13.99 2.64
C LEU A 169 1.84 -14.50 3.72
N LYS A 170 2.19 -15.58 4.42
CA LYS A 170 1.41 -16.11 5.55
C LYS A 170 1.25 -15.06 6.66
N ARG A 171 2.32 -14.33 6.97
CA ARG A 171 2.32 -13.26 7.96
C ARG A 171 1.41 -12.10 7.53
N MET A 172 1.50 -11.66 6.27
CA MET A 172 0.67 -10.59 5.72
C MET A 172 -0.81 -10.98 5.67
N ARG A 173 -1.16 -12.22 5.28
CA ARG A 173 -2.54 -12.72 5.35
C ARG A 173 -3.12 -12.67 6.76
N LYS A 174 -2.29 -12.93 7.79
CA LYS A 174 -2.73 -12.82 9.19
C LYS A 174 -2.91 -11.36 9.63
N LEU A 175 -2.14 -10.43 9.07
CA LEU A 175 -2.23 -9.01 9.40
C LEU A 175 -3.38 -8.29 8.69
N LEU A 176 -3.81 -8.79 7.52
CA LEU A 176 -4.81 -8.16 6.65
C LEU A 176 -6.20 -8.83 6.70
N ASN A 177 -6.37 -9.88 7.51
CA ASN A 177 -7.64 -10.56 7.78
C ASN A 177 -8.02 -10.40 9.25
#